data_AF-A0AA37BQS5-F1
#
_entry.id   AF-A0AA37BQS5-F1
#
_cell.length_a   1.000
_cell.length_b   1.000
_cell.length_c   1.000
_cell.angle_alpha   90.00
_cell.angle_beta   90.00
_cell.angle_gamma   90.00
#
_symmetry.space_group_name_H-M   'P 1'
#
loop_
_entity.id
_entity.type
_entity.pdbx_description
1 polymer ?
#
loop_
_entity_poly.entity_id
_entity_poly.type
_entity_poly.pdbx_seq_one_letter_code
_entity_poly.pdbx_strand_id
1 'polypeptide(L)'
;MQLEPVRNHGFRTWQFLASIPGSSVRVKQVDLGSEDLVFVFPKWVYNCPVVNGFLSSADLGGRRIALAVTYTSGNISGYVERLTRKIGKRGGKILLSMPVKRGSEEDREKFIDGLRHLSGGD
;
A
#
# COMPACT_ATOMS: atom_id res chain seq x y z
N MET A 1 -9.56 -5.78 -6.61
CA MET A 1 -8.57 -5.73 -7.70
C MET A 1 -7.20 -6.06 -7.14
N GLN A 2 -6.39 -6.85 -7.84
CA GLN A 2 -5.09 -7.30 -7.35
C GLN A 2 -3.96 -6.75 -8.23
N LEU A 3 -2.90 -6.26 -7.61
CA LEU A 3 -1.69 -5.84 -8.32
C LEU A 3 -0.84 -7.06 -8.66
N GLU A 4 -0.44 -7.17 -9.92
CA GLU A 4 0.36 -8.29 -10.42
C GLU A 4 1.66 -7.80 -11.09
N PRO A 5 2.80 -8.47 -10.85
CA PRO A 5 4.02 -8.17 -11.57
C PRO A 5 3.91 -8.64 -13.04
N VAL A 6 4.54 -7.91 -13.96
CA VAL A 6 4.62 -8.29 -15.39
C VAL A 6 5.43 -9.59 -15.56
N ARG A 7 6.45 -9.79 -14.73
CA ARG A 7 7.25 -11.01 -14.69
C ARG A 7 7.22 -11.60 -13.30
N ASN A 8 6.94 -12.88 -13.20
CA ASN A 8 7.08 -13.59 -11.94
C ASN A 8 8.56 -13.92 -11.71
N HIS A 9 9.00 -13.79 -10.47
CA HIS A 9 10.35 -14.10 -10.05
C HIS A 9 10.35 -15.31 -9.11
N GLY A 10 11.49 -15.99 -9.01
CA GLY A 10 11.67 -17.03 -8.01
C GLY A 10 11.68 -16.44 -6.59
N PHE A 11 11.37 -17.28 -5.60
CA PHE A 11 11.28 -16.88 -4.19
C PHE A 11 12.52 -16.12 -3.69
N ARG A 12 13.73 -16.58 -4.04
CA ARG A 12 14.99 -15.94 -3.65
C ARG A 12 15.13 -14.53 -4.21
N THR A 13 14.75 -14.33 -5.47
CA THR A 13 14.76 -13.01 -6.10
C THR A 13 13.75 -12.09 -5.42
N TRP A 14 12.56 -12.58 -5.08
CA TRP A 14 11.58 -11.80 -4.31
C TRP A 14 12.11 -11.40 -2.92
N GLN A 15 12.75 -12.31 -2.19
CA GLN A 15 13.36 -12.00 -0.90
C GLN A 15 14.46 -10.95 -1.02
N PHE A 16 15.33 -11.08 -2.03
CA PHE A 16 16.39 -10.12 -2.28
C PHE A 16 15.82 -8.73 -2.58
N LEU A 17 14.86 -8.64 -3.51
CA LEU A 17 14.20 -7.38 -3.84
C LEU A 17 13.50 -6.77 -2.61
N ALA A 18 12.74 -7.56 -1.85
CA ALA A 18 12.05 -7.11 -0.64
C ALA A 18 13.02 -6.59 0.45
N SER A 19 14.27 -7.07 0.43
CA SER A 19 15.33 -6.65 1.34
C SER A 19 16.00 -5.33 0.93
N ILE A 20 15.81 -4.85 -0.31
CA ILE A 20 16.38 -3.59 -0.79
C ILE A 20 15.35 -2.46 -0.64
N PRO A 21 15.57 -1.44 0.22
CA PRO A 21 14.65 -0.33 0.36
C PRO A 21 14.37 0.37 -0.99
N GLY A 22 13.09 0.56 -1.31
CA GLY A 22 12.68 1.27 -2.52
C GLY A 22 12.75 0.49 -3.82
N SER A 23 13.24 -0.76 -3.82
CA SER A 23 13.19 -1.64 -4.99
C SER A 23 11.76 -1.73 -5.55
N SER A 24 11.66 -1.85 -6.86
CA SER A 24 10.40 -1.94 -7.58
C SER A 24 10.49 -2.97 -8.70
N VAL A 25 9.33 -3.46 -9.12
CA VAL A 25 9.18 -4.31 -10.31
C VAL A 25 8.14 -3.69 -11.22
N ARG A 26 8.20 -4.00 -12.51
CA ARG A 26 7.12 -3.60 -13.42
C ARG A 26 5.85 -4.37 -13.04
N VAL A 27 4.75 -3.65 -12.89
CA VAL A 27 3.42 -4.22 -12.63
C VAL A 27 2.54 -4.07 -13.86
N LYS A 28 1.57 -4.98 -14.01
CA LYS A 28 0.53 -4.83 -15.02
C LYS A 28 -0.21 -3.52 -14.75
N GLN A 29 -0.57 -2.80 -15.81
CA GLN A 29 -1.37 -1.60 -15.68
C GLN A 29 -2.76 -1.97 -15.18
N VAL A 30 -3.28 -1.12 -14.31
CA VAL A 30 -4.54 -1.35 -13.62
C VAL A 30 -5.36 -0.08 -13.76
N ASP A 31 -6.52 -0.18 -14.40
CA ASP A 31 -7.49 0.90 -14.37
C ASP A 31 -8.13 0.96 -12.98
N LEU A 32 -7.99 2.09 -12.32
CA LEU A 32 -8.44 2.28 -10.94
C LEU A 32 -9.95 2.49 -10.85
N GLY A 33 -10.61 2.93 -11.92
CA GLY A 33 -12.08 3.00 -12.05
C GLY A 33 -12.86 3.87 -11.05
N SER A 34 -12.26 4.29 -9.92
CA SER A 34 -12.92 4.96 -8.80
C SER A 34 -12.04 6.03 -8.16
N GLU A 35 -12.60 7.18 -7.81
CA GLU A 35 -11.88 8.25 -7.11
C GLU A 35 -11.45 7.85 -5.70
N ASP A 36 -12.27 7.06 -5.01
CA ASP A 36 -11.97 6.48 -3.71
C ASP A 36 -11.32 5.10 -3.86
N LEU A 37 -10.15 4.93 -3.24
CA LEU A 37 -9.30 3.75 -3.34
C LEU A 37 -8.89 3.26 -1.95
N VAL A 38 -8.92 1.94 -1.76
CA VAL A 38 -8.41 1.29 -0.55
C VAL A 38 -7.26 0.36 -0.93
N PHE A 39 -6.07 0.63 -0.39
CA PHE A 39 -4.90 -0.22 -0.57
C PHE A 39 -4.65 -1.04 0.68
N VAL A 40 -4.61 -2.36 0.52
CA VAL A 40 -4.31 -3.32 1.60
C VAL A 40 -3.22 -4.26 1.12
N PHE A 41 -2.10 -4.30 1.85
CA PHE A 41 -1.01 -5.22 1.52
C PHE A 41 -0.08 -5.47 2.71
N PRO A 42 0.61 -6.62 2.73
CA PRO A 42 1.66 -6.88 3.71
C PRO A 42 2.96 -6.14 3.38
N LYS A 43 3.66 -5.70 4.42
CA LYS A 43 5.08 -5.34 4.34
C LYS A 43 5.91 -6.62 4.22
N TRP A 44 6.75 -6.72 3.18
CA TRP A 44 7.67 -7.84 2.98
C TRP A 44 9.10 -7.41 3.35
N VAL A 45 9.62 -7.91 4.47
CA VAL A 45 10.94 -7.53 4.99
C VAL A 45 11.04 -6.01 5.17
N TYR A 46 11.69 -5.28 4.26
CA TYR A 46 11.82 -3.81 4.33
C TYR A 46 10.86 -3.06 3.41
N ASN A 47 10.26 -3.69 2.39
CA ASN A 47 9.39 -3.00 1.42
C ASN A 47 8.31 -3.91 0.77
N CYS A 48 7.64 -3.44 -0.28
CA CYS A 48 6.87 -4.30 -1.19
C CYS A 48 7.17 -3.88 -2.64
N PRO A 49 7.94 -4.67 -3.43
CA PRO A 49 8.40 -4.23 -4.75
C PRO A 49 7.25 -4.02 -5.74
N VAL A 50 6.17 -4.80 -5.63
CA VAL A 50 4.96 -4.67 -6.45
C VAL A 50 4.26 -3.34 -6.16
N VAL A 51 4.09 -2.98 -4.89
CA VAL A 51 3.48 -1.69 -4.50
C VAL A 51 4.35 -0.52 -4.96
N ASN A 52 5.68 -0.61 -4.79
CA ASN A 52 6.58 0.44 -5.30
C ASN A 52 6.49 0.57 -6.83
N GLY A 53 6.39 -0.55 -7.54
CA GLY A 53 6.16 -0.59 -8.98
C GLY A 53 4.88 0.13 -9.37
N PHE A 54 3.76 -0.24 -8.75
CA PHE A 54 2.47 0.40 -8.96
C PHE A 54 2.50 1.90 -8.67
N LEU A 55 2.99 2.33 -7.50
CA LEU A 55 3.07 3.75 -7.13
C LEU A 55 4.01 4.55 -8.04
N SER A 56 4.90 3.89 -8.78
CA SER A 56 5.80 4.56 -9.73
C SER A 56 5.14 4.87 -11.07
N SER A 57 4.09 4.14 -11.45
CA SER A 57 3.44 4.23 -12.75
C SER A 57 1.97 4.61 -12.70
N ALA A 58 1.31 4.48 -11.55
CA ALA A 58 -0.10 4.80 -11.39
C ALA A 58 -0.34 6.31 -11.42
N ASP A 59 -1.42 6.71 -12.09
CA ASP A 59 -1.99 8.04 -11.96
C ASP A 59 -2.89 8.08 -10.71
N LEU A 60 -2.45 8.82 -9.70
CA LEU A 60 -3.17 8.98 -8.44
C LEU A 60 -3.74 10.40 -8.30
N GLY A 61 -3.67 11.23 -9.35
CA GLY A 61 -4.17 12.61 -9.33
C GLY A 61 -5.65 12.65 -8.96
N GLY A 62 -5.97 13.46 -7.94
CA GLY A 62 -7.35 13.64 -7.47
C GLY A 62 -7.94 12.44 -6.71
N ARG A 63 -7.21 11.32 -6.58
CA ARG A 63 -7.70 10.12 -5.90
C ARG A 63 -7.65 10.27 -4.39
N ARG A 64 -8.69 9.81 -3.72
CA ARG A 64 -8.82 9.71 -2.27
C ARG A 64 -8.44 8.30 -1.83
N ILE A 65 -7.44 8.16 -0.96
CA ILE A 65 -6.79 6.88 -0.68
C ILE A 65 -6.83 6.56 0.81
N ALA A 66 -7.33 5.37 1.14
CA ALA A 66 -7.13 4.73 2.43
C ALA A 66 -6.08 3.60 2.31
N LEU A 67 -5.20 3.48 3.30
CA LEU A 67 -4.05 2.57 3.27
C LEU A 67 -4.00 1.74 4.55
N ALA A 68 -4.02 0.42 4.41
CA ALA A 68 -3.68 -0.54 5.46
C ALA A 68 -2.42 -1.32 5.08
N VAL A 69 -1.41 -1.27 5.95
CA VAL A 69 -0.18 -2.07 5.77
C VAL A 69 -0.08 -3.09 6.88
N THR A 70 -0.17 -4.38 6.53
CA THR A 70 -0.01 -5.43 7.53
C THR A 70 1.46 -5.71 7.82
N TYR A 71 1.79 -5.97 9.10
CA TYR A 71 3.18 -6.19 9.51
C TYR A 71 3.28 -7.16 10.69
N THR A 72 4.45 -7.79 10.84
CA THR A 72 4.79 -8.63 12.00
C THR A 72 5.72 -7.91 12.98
N SER A 73 6.77 -7.28 12.48
CA SER A 73 7.79 -6.60 13.29
C SER A 73 8.53 -5.49 12.51
N GLY A 74 9.39 -4.75 13.23
CA GLY A 74 10.23 -3.69 12.68
C GLY A 74 9.55 -2.31 12.61
N ASN A 75 10.28 -1.31 12.10
CA ASN A 75 9.78 0.05 11.97
C ASN A 75 8.71 0.12 10.86
N ILE A 76 7.44 0.03 11.25
CA ILE A 76 6.30 0.15 10.34
C ILE A 76 5.90 1.60 10.11
N SER A 77 5.97 2.45 11.14
CA SER A 77 5.55 3.86 11.05
C SER A 77 6.33 4.61 9.97
N GLY A 78 7.67 4.48 9.95
CA GLY A 78 8.50 5.08 8.92
C GLY A 78 8.28 4.49 7.53
N TYR A 79 7.82 3.23 7.42
CA TYR A 79 7.45 2.64 6.14
C TYR A 79 6.13 3.22 5.60
N VAL A 80 5.11 3.31 6.45
CA VAL A 80 3.81 3.93 6.11
C VAL A 80 4.01 5.39 5.74
N GLU A 81 4.78 6.15 6.51
CA GLU A 81 5.07 7.56 6.24
C GLU A 81 5.80 7.77 4.89
N ARG A 82 6.68 6.84 4.49
CA ARG A 82 7.30 6.90 3.16
C ARG A 82 6.28 6.62 2.04
N LEU A 83 5.35 5.70 2.27
CA LEU A 83 4.30 5.38 1.30
C LEU A 83 3.31 6.53 1.13
N THR A 84 2.83 7.12 2.23
CA THR A 84 1.93 8.28 2.19
C THR A 84 2.58 9.45 1.47
N ARG A 85 3.87 9.73 1.72
CA ARG A 85 4.64 10.73 0.97
C ARG A 85 4.75 10.42 -0.52
N LYS A 86 5.00 9.16 -0.91
CA LYS A 86 5.05 8.76 -2.32
C LYS A 86 3.70 8.95 -3.01
N ILE A 87 2.60 8.58 -2.35
CA ILE A 87 1.25 8.76 -2.86
C ILE A 87 0.91 10.25 -3.02
N GLY A 88 1.21 11.07 -2.00
CA GLY A 88 0.99 12.51 -2.04
C GLY A 88 1.76 13.20 -3.18
N LYS A 89 3.03 12.81 -3.41
CA LYS A 89 3.82 13.29 -4.55
C LYS A 89 3.24 12.94 -5.92
N ARG A 90 2.31 11.99 -5.98
CA ARG A 90 1.59 11.57 -7.20
C ARG A 90 0.20 12.19 -7.30
N GLY A 91 -0.14 13.15 -6.45
CA GLY A 91 -1.43 13.84 -6.45
C GLY A 91 -2.56 13.10 -5.72
N GLY A 92 -2.25 11.99 -5.04
CA GLY A 92 -3.22 11.25 -4.24
C GLY A 92 -3.40 11.88 -2.85
N LYS A 93 -4.66 12.00 -2.40
CA LYS A 93 -5.03 12.48 -1.07
C LYS A 93 -5.19 11.29 -0.12
N ILE A 94 -4.32 11.17 0.87
CA ILE A 94 -4.46 10.17 1.93
C ILE A 94 -5.58 10.59 2.88
N LEU A 95 -6.63 9.78 2.99
CA LEU A 95 -7.73 9.96 3.96
C LEU A 95 -7.46 9.21 5.27
N LEU A 96 -6.88 8.02 5.16
CA LEU A 96 -6.58 7.14 6.28
C LEU A 96 -5.33 6.35 5.95
N SER A 97 -4.39 6.26 6.89
CA SER A 97 -3.23 5.36 6.76
C SER A 97 -2.94 4.71 8.08
N MET A 98 -3.02 3.38 8.14
CA MET A 98 -2.83 2.66 9.39
C MET A 98 -1.97 1.41 9.21
N PRO A 99 -0.95 1.22 10.06
CA PRO A 99 -0.31 -0.07 10.20
C PRO A 99 -1.26 -1.04 10.92
N VAL A 100 -1.37 -2.27 10.44
CA VAL A 100 -2.22 -3.31 11.04
C VAL A 100 -1.33 -4.48 11.48
N LYS A 101 -1.17 -4.70 12.78
CA LYS A 101 -0.34 -5.79 13.26
C LYS A 101 -0.99 -7.12 12.93
N ARG A 102 -0.22 -8.06 12.37
CA ARG A 102 -0.72 -9.39 12.01
C ARG A 102 -1.28 -10.08 13.25
N GLY A 103 -2.56 -10.45 13.19
CA GLY A 103 -3.28 -11.10 14.29
C GLY A 103 -3.90 -10.15 15.33
N SER A 104 -3.76 -8.83 15.16
CA SER A 104 -4.46 -7.84 16.00
C SER A 104 -5.86 -7.60 15.45
N GLU A 105 -6.90 -8.07 16.15
CA GLU A 105 -8.28 -7.79 15.78
C GLU A 105 -8.64 -6.32 16.02
N GLU A 106 -8.14 -5.74 17.10
CA GLU A 106 -8.30 -4.32 17.44
C GLU A 106 -7.81 -3.40 16.32
N ASP A 107 -6.63 -3.66 15.75
CA ASP A 107 -6.13 -2.87 14.62
C ASP A 107 -7.00 -3.04 13.36
N ARG A 108 -7.59 -4.22 13.16
CA ARG A 108 -8.48 -4.46 12.02
C ARG A 108 -9.79 -3.68 12.19
N GLU A 109 -10.40 -3.77 13.37
CA GLU A 109 -11.63 -3.04 13.70
C GLU A 109 -11.42 -1.54 13.56
N LYS A 110 -10.34 -0.98 14.11
CA LYS A 110 -9.98 0.44 13.96
C LYS A 110 -9.87 0.88 12.50
N PHE A 111 -9.31 0.04 11.63
CA PHE A 111 -9.20 0.37 10.20
C PHE A 111 -10.57 0.41 9.55
N ILE A 112 -11.39 -0.61 9.81
CA ILE A 112 -12.74 -0.75 9.26
C ILE A 112 -13.63 0.40 9.74
N ASP A 113 -13.57 0.76 11.02
CA ASP A 113 -14.31 1.88 11.57
C ASP A 113 -13.84 3.20 10.96
N GLY A 114 -12.53 3.39 10.78
CA GLY A 114 -12.01 4.54 10.04
C GLY A 114 -12.59 4.64 8.62
N LEU A 115 -12.68 3.52 7.89
CA LEU A 115 -13.32 3.50 6.56
C LEU A 115 -14.80 3.86 6.60
N ARG A 116 -15.55 3.39 7.61
CA ARG A 116 -16.98 3.72 7.79
C ARG A 116 -17.18 5.22 7.99
N HIS A 117 -16.35 5.86 8.80
CA HIS A 117 -16.42 7.31 9.02
C HIS A 117 -16.13 8.11 7.73
N LEU A 118 -15.25 7.60 6.87
CA LEU A 118 -14.97 8.23 5.58
C LEU A 118 -16.11 8.07 4.55
N SER A 119 -16.93 7.03 4.71
CA SER A 119 -18.04 6.71 3.79
C SER A 119 -19.38 7.33 4.22
N GLY A 120 -19.50 7.73 5.49
CA GLY A 120 -20.72 8.33 6.05
C GLY A 120 -20.73 9.87 6.09
N GLY A 121 -19.75 10.51 5.43
CA GLY A 121 -19.63 11.95 5.34
C GLY A 121 -19.93 12.45 3.93
N ASP A 122 -21.22 12.47 3.58
CA ASP A 122 -21.83 13.25 2.49
C ASP A 122 -23.14 13.87 3.04
#